data_AF-A0A1P8RXX3-F1
#
_entry.id   AF-A0A1P8RXX3-F1
#
_cell.length_a   1.000
_cell.length_b   1.000
_cell.length_c   1.000
_cell.angle_alpha   90.00
_cell.angle_beta   90.00
_cell.angle_gamma   90.00
#
_symmetry.space_group_name_H-M   'P 1'
#
loop_
_entity.id
_entity.type
_entity.pdbx_description
1 polymer ?
#
loop_
_entity_poly.entity_id
_entity_poly.type
_entity_poly.pdbx_seq_one_letter_code
_entity_poly.pdbx_strand_id
1 'polypeptide(L)' 'MGDSVNCFYDIDDTYQGSMIITYFDDINYIISGTFEFSTVTDDCEIINITEGRFDVQYAP' A
#
# COMPACT_ATOMS: atom_id res chain seq x y z
N MET A 1 -10.12 32.27 5.16
CA MET A 1 -8.77 31.67 5.14
C MET A 1 -9.01 30.19 5.08
N GLY A 2 -8.75 29.57 3.93
CA GLY A 2 -8.88 28.11 3.79
C GLY A 2 -7.61 27.51 4.33
N ASP A 3 -7.66 26.90 5.51
CA ASP A 3 -6.56 26.08 5.98
C ASP A 3 -6.46 24.89 5.03
N SER A 4 -5.36 24.84 4.26
CA SER A 4 -4.99 23.64 3.53
C SER A 4 -4.65 22.58 4.56
N VAL A 5 -5.60 21.70 4.87
CA VAL A 5 -5.34 20.53 5.70
C VAL A 5 -4.38 19.64 4.92
N ASN A 6 -3.13 19.56 5.39
CA ASN A 6 -2.17 18.62 4.84
C ASN A 6 -2.49 17.25 5.45
N CYS A 7 -3.14 16.38 4.69
CA CYS A 7 -3.35 15.00 5.11
C CYS A 7 -2.02 14.26 4.96
N PHE A 8 -1.47 13.82 6.09
CA PHE A 8 -0.27 12.99 6.14
C PHE A 8 -0.68 11.51 6.27
N TYR A 9 0.01 10.64 5.55
CA TYR A 9 -0.24 9.20 5.57
C TYR A 9 0.87 8.52 6.35
N ASP A 10 0.54 8.01 7.54
CA ASP A 10 1.44 7.18 8.33
C ASP A 10 1.09 5.69 8.15
N ILE A 11 2.11 4.84 8.12
CA ILE A 11 1.91 3.39 8.10
C ILE A 11 1.26 2.90 9.40
N ASP A 12 1.50 3.59 10.51
CA ASP A 12 0.92 3.25 11.81
C ASP A 12 -0.61 3.44 11.84
N ASP A 13 -1.15 4.28 10.93
CA ASP A 13 -2.59 4.52 10.77
C ASP A 13 -3.27 3.53 9.81
N THR A 14 -2.51 2.60 9.22
CA THR A 14 -3.03 1.54 8.36
C THR A 14 -3.55 0.38 9.21
N TYR A 15 -4.86 0.15 9.18
CA TYR A 15 -5.52 -0.80 10.10
C TYR A 15 -6.10 -2.04 9.41
N GLN A 16 -6.18 -2.05 8.08
CA GLN A 16 -6.71 -3.18 7.31
C GLN A 16 -6.01 -3.29 5.97
N GLY A 17 -5.59 -4.49 5.59
CA GLY A 17 -5.01 -4.72 4.28
C GLY A 17 -4.83 -6.19 3.93
N SER A 18 -4.60 -6.44 2.64
CA SER A 18 -4.28 -7.75 2.10
C SER A 18 -3.31 -7.63 0.93
N MET A 19 -2.52 -8.67 0.71
CA MET A 19 -1.61 -8.76 -0.42
C MET A 19 -1.70 -10.16 -1.00
N ILE A 20 -1.76 -10.24 -2.33
CA ILE A 20 -1.79 -11.48 -3.09
C ILE A 20 -0.56 -11.50 -3.98
N ILE A 21 0.31 -12.48 -3.79
CA ILE A 21 1.39 -12.78 -4.72
C ILE A 21 0.78 -13.55 -5.89
N THR A 22 0.88 -13.00 -7.10
CA THR A 22 0.39 -13.67 -8.32
C THR A 22 1.52 -14.32 -9.11
N TYR A 23 2.76 -13.90 -8.87
CA TYR A 23 3.94 -14.44 -9.55
C TYR A 23 5.15 -14.45 -8.62
N PHE A 24 5.87 -15.55 -8.64
CA PHE A 24 7.08 -15.79 -7.86
C PHE A 24 8.08 -16.52 -8.75
N ASP A 25 9.21 -15.88 -9.03
CA ASP A 25 10.32 -16.42 -9.82
C ASP A 25 11.60 -16.36 -8.98
N ASP A 26 12.08 -17.53 -8.56
CA ASP A 26 13.25 -17.69 -7.71
C ASP A 26 14.57 -17.76 -8.48
N ILE A 27 14.52 -17.83 -9.81
CA ILE A 27 15.69 -17.82 -10.68
C ILE A 27 16.10 -16.37 -10.98
N ASN A 28 15.11 -15.54 -11.32
CA ASN A 28 15.30 -14.13 -11.64
C ASN A 28 15.10 -13.20 -10.41
N TYR A 29 14.71 -13.79 -9.28
CA TYR A 29 14.41 -13.13 -8.02
C TYR A 29 13.32 -12.06 -8.15
N ILE A 30 12.20 -12.41 -8.78
CA ILE A 30 11.06 -11.50 -8.99
C ILE A 30 9.86 -11.96 -8.17
N ILE A 31 9.21 -11.01 -7.49
CA ILE A 31 7.89 -11.20 -6.87
C ILE A 31 6.97 -10.10 -7.39
N SER A 32 5.81 -10.49 -7.89
CA SER A 32 4.79 -9.53 -8.29
C SER A 32 3.39 -9.99 -7.86
N GLY A 33 2.50 -9.02 -7.75
CA GLY A 33 1.20 -9.25 -7.16
C GLY A 33 0.35 -8.01 -7.05
N THR A 34 -0.72 -8.16 -6.27
CA THR A 34 -1.66 -7.09 -5.97
C THR A 34 -1.77 -6.87 -4.47
N PHE A 35 -2.14 -5.66 -4.07
CA PHE A 35 -2.40 -5.34 -2.68
C PHE A 35 -3.57 -4.37 -2.55
N GLU A 36 -4.21 -4.41 -1.39
CA GLU A 36 -5.26 -3.47 -1.00
C GLU A 36 -5.09 -3.12 0.48
N PHE A 37 -5.30 -1.88 0.86
CA PHE A 37 -5.31 -1.47 2.26
C PHE A 37 -6.15 -0.22 2.50
N SER A 38 -6.55 -0.03 3.75
CA SER A 38 -7.24 1.15 4.23
C SER A 38 -6.40 1.82 5.32
N THR A 39 -6.24 3.14 5.20
CA THR A 39 -5.55 3.96 6.19
C THR A 39 -6.44 5.11 6.63
N VAL A 40 -6.36 5.43 7.91
CA VAL A 40 -6.93 6.68 8.43
C VAL A 40 -5.86 7.76 8.31
N THR A 41 -6.29 9.01 8.33
CA THR A 41 -5.43 10.18 8.45
C THR A 41 -5.96 11.00 9.61
N ASP A 42 -5.09 11.54 10.46
CA ASP A 42 -5.51 12.38 11.58
C ASP A 42 -6.36 13.56 11.06
N ASP A 43 -7.63 13.57 11.46
CA ASP A 43 -8.66 14.58 11.15
C ASP A 43 -9.05 14.79 9.67
N CYS A 44 -8.60 13.93 8.75
CA CYS A 44 -8.91 14.04 7.32
C CYS A 44 -10.01 13.04 6.89
N GLU A 45 -9.64 11.88 6.33
CA GLU A 45 -10.59 10.91 5.74
C GLU A 45 -10.02 9.49 5.81
N ILE A 46 -10.89 8.48 5.66
CA ILE A 46 -10.47 7.10 5.42
C ILE A 46 -10.13 6.96 3.94
N ILE A 47 -8.88 6.58 3.65
CA ILE A 47 -8.44 6.29 2.29
C ILE A 47 -8.42 4.79 2.07
N ASN A 48 -8.99 4.37 0.94
CA ASN A 48 -8.96 2.99 0.50
C ASN A 48 -8.10 2.88 -0.76
N ILE A 49 -7.00 2.13 -0.65
CA ILE A 49 -6.17 1.74 -1.78
C ILE A 49 -6.64 0.36 -2.22
N THR A 50 -7.21 0.28 -3.42
CA THR A 50 -7.71 -0.95 -4.03
C THR A 50 -6.96 -1.26 -5.32
N GLU A 51 -6.87 -2.54 -5.70
CA GLU A 51 -6.23 -2.99 -6.94
C GLU A 51 -4.77 -2.50 -7.14
N GLY A 52 -4.06 -2.20 -6.03
CA GLY A 52 -2.65 -1.83 -6.06
C GLY A 52 -1.82 -2.96 -6.67
N ARG A 53 -0.75 -2.63 -7.38
CA ARG A 53 0.14 -3.60 -8.04
C ARG A 53 1.57 -3.38 -7.63
N PHE A 54 2.30 -4.48 -7.43
CA PHE A 54 3.73 -4.44 -7.22
C PHE A 54 4.43 -5.44 -8.14
N ASP A 55 5.63 -5.07 -8.56
CA ASP A 55 6.54 -5.90 -9.34
C ASP A 55 7.95 -5.51 -8.90
N VAL A 56 8.59 -6.38 -8.13
CA VAL A 56 9.84 -6.07 -7.43
C VAL A 56 10.85 -7.19 -7.61
N GLN A 57 12.12 -6.80 -7.73
CA GLN A 57 13.24 -7.71 -7.63
C GLN A 57 13.67 -7.83 -6.16
N TYR A 58 13.78 -9.05 -5.63
CA TYR A 58 14.22 -9.30 -4.26
C TYR A 58 15.68 -9.75 -4.22
N ALA A 59 16.35 -9.47 -3.10
CA ALA A 59 17.71 -9.95 -2.88
C ALA A 59 17.67 -11.39 -2.32
N PRO A 60 18.57 -12.29 -2.78
CA PRO A 60 18.78 -13.58 -2.14
C PRO A 60 19.26 -13.47 -0.68
#